data_AF-A0A975FZE1-F1
#
_entry.id   AF-A0A975FZE1-F1
#
_cell.length_a   1.000
_cell.length_b   1.000
_cell.length_c   1.000
_cell.angle_alpha   90.00
_cell.angle_beta   90.00
_cell.angle_gamma   90.00
#
_symmetry.space_group_name_H-M   'P 1'
#
loop_
_entity.id
_entity.type
_entity.pdbx_description
1 polymer ?
#
loop_
_entity_poly.entity_id
_entity_poly.type
_entity_poly.pdbx_seq_one_letter_code
_entity_poly.pdbx_strand_id
1 'polypeptide(L)'
;MSDPFSMQWDQLGAAVAGVGALGAAAFGVVESVGKAFAFSYRQGPHKHLRHVGLAYVGLGSVRRMIGPLRPALKLAYGADYEEIVAQQYRAGRSDGPASDTIRQGVRLGLPFLEQDAATALIAAVWDMPAASSGQLAAALKAPAAAPAAGGGAAGAAAAAPAIDPAQALAGRFATALDARINAAFQVADEQYEASAKSWAAVVSVALAVGFNIGMAKAGVTPLPWPIDILAGLVAVPLAPVAKDLSTSLQNALTAFKSISGKPS
;
A
#
# COMPACT_ATOMS: atom_id res chain seq x y z
N MET A 1 -23.28 47.28 8.27
CA MET A 1 -23.02 45.94 7.70
C MET A 1 -21.69 46.04 6.98
N SER A 2 -20.61 45.63 7.64
CA SER A 2 -19.33 45.38 6.98
C SER A 2 -19.54 44.24 5.99
N ASP A 3 -19.09 44.41 4.76
CA ASP A 3 -19.22 43.41 3.71
C ASP A 3 -18.47 42.14 4.16
N PRO A 4 -19.14 40.99 4.39
CA PRO A 4 -18.47 39.77 4.86
C PRO A 4 -17.45 39.23 3.86
N PHE A 5 -17.42 39.78 2.64
CA PHE A 5 -16.48 39.43 1.58
C PHE A 5 -15.29 40.40 1.42
N SER A 6 -15.17 41.44 2.24
CA SER A 6 -13.96 42.29 2.24
C SER A 6 -12.79 41.63 3.00
N MET A 7 -12.57 40.33 2.78
CA MET A 7 -11.37 39.64 3.26
C MET A 7 -10.19 40.35 2.61
N GLN A 8 -9.37 41.01 3.42
CA GLN A 8 -8.12 41.59 2.93
C GLN A 8 -7.28 40.42 2.37
N TRP A 9 -6.74 40.59 1.16
CA TRP A 9 -6.06 39.51 0.41
C TRP A 9 -4.88 38.88 1.17
N ASP A 10 -4.31 39.62 2.13
CA ASP A 10 -3.31 39.16 3.09
C ASP A 10 -3.84 38.10 4.08
N GLN A 11 -5.13 38.12 4.42
CA GLN A 11 -5.78 37.14 5.30
C GLN A 11 -6.17 35.85 4.59
N LEU A 12 -6.37 35.89 3.27
CA LEU A 12 -6.71 34.71 2.46
C LEU A 12 -5.59 33.66 2.53
N GLY A 13 -4.33 34.07 2.44
CA GLY A 13 -3.18 33.17 2.55
C GLY A 13 -3.11 32.48 3.91
N ALA A 14 -3.36 33.22 4.99
CA ALA A 14 -3.42 32.68 6.34
C ALA A 14 -4.58 31.69 6.52
N ALA A 15 -5.75 31.98 5.95
CA ALA A 15 -6.90 31.09 5.98
C ALA A 15 -6.63 29.77 5.23
N VAL A 16 -6.08 29.84 4.01
CA VAL A 16 -5.70 28.65 3.23
C VAL A 16 -4.64 27.81 3.97
N ALA A 17 -3.63 28.46 4.54
CA ALA A 17 -2.61 27.77 5.34
C ALA A 17 -3.21 27.10 6.58
N GLY A 18 -4.13 27.77 7.29
CA GLY A 18 -4.82 27.22 8.45
C GLY A 18 -5.68 25.99 8.11
N VAL A 19 -6.43 26.06 7.00
CA VAL A 19 -7.24 24.94 6.50
C VAL A 19 -6.36 23.76 6.07
N GLY A 20 -5.24 24.04 5.40
CA GLY A 20 -4.25 23.02 5.06
C GLY A 20 -3.61 22.36 6.29
N ALA A 21 -3.26 23.15 7.30
CA ALA A 21 -2.70 22.65 8.56
C ALA A 21 -3.70 21.80 9.34
N LEU A 22 -4.99 22.17 9.34
CA LEU A 22 -6.07 21.38 9.93
C LEU A 22 -6.17 20.00 9.25
N GLY A 23 -6.16 19.96 7.91
CA GLY A 23 -6.19 18.71 7.15
C GLY A 23 -4.99 17.81 7.45
N ALA A 24 -3.77 18.39 7.48
CA ALA A 24 -2.55 17.65 7.81
C ALA A 24 -2.58 17.09 9.25
N ALA A 25 -3.05 17.88 10.21
CA ALA A 25 -3.21 17.44 11.60
C ALA A 25 -4.24 16.30 11.71
N ALA A 26 -5.37 16.40 11.00
CA ALA A 26 -6.38 15.35 10.96
C ALA A 26 -5.82 14.03 10.40
N PHE A 27 -5.02 14.08 9.34
CA PHE A 27 -4.30 12.90 8.83
C PHE A 27 -3.34 12.31 9.85
N GLY A 28 -2.53 13.15 10.53
CA GLY A 28 -1.61 12.69 11.57
C GLY A 28 -2.33 11.99 12.73
N VAL A 29 -3.50 12.52 13.14
CA VAL A 29 -4.36 11.88 14.14
C VAL A 29 -4.88 10.53 13.61
N VAL A 30 -5.44 10.48 12.40
CA VAL A 30 -5.99 9.24 11.84
C VAL A 30 -4.93 8.17 11.65
N GLU A 31 -3.72 8.53 11.25
CA GLU A 31 -2.63 7.57 11.08
C GLU A 31 -2.14 7.04 12.44
N SER A 32 -1.91 7.93 13.42
CA SER A 32 -1.45 7.54 14.76
C SER A 32 -2.48 6.69 15.49
N VAL A 33 -3.75 7.13 15.51
CA VAL A 33 -4.88 6.40 16.07
C VAL A 33 -5.11 5.09 15.30
N GLY A 34 -5.13 5.14 13.96
CA GLY A 34 -5.35 3.96 13.12
C GLY A 34 -4.33 2.84 13.35
N LYS A 35 -3.07 3.21 13.65
CA LYS A 35 -2.02 2.26 14.04
C LYS A 35 -2.17 1.77 15.48
N ALA A 36 -2.60 2.64 16.40
CA ALA A 36 -2.82 2.30 17.80
C ALA A 36 -3.99 1.32 18.01
N PHE A 37 -5.07 1.44 17.21
CA PHE A 37 -6.27 0.61 17.31
C PHE A 37 -6.27 -0.59 16.35
N ALA A 38 -5.09 -1.10 15.99
CA ALA A 38 -4.96 -2.28 15.14
C ALA A 38 -4.89 -3.57 15.98
N PHE A 39 -6.02 -4.26 16.09
CA PHE A 39 -6.17 -5.47 16.90
C PHE A 39 -6.36 -6.71 16.03
N SER A 40 -5.76 -7.80 16.46
CA SER A 40 -6.02 -9.13 15.92
C SER A 40 -6.66 -9.97 17.00
N TYR A 41 -7.81 -10.57 16.71
CA TYR A 41 -8.45 -11.50 17.63
C TYR A 41 -8.83 -12.78 16.91
N ARG A 42 -8.73 -13.89 17.63
CA ARG A 42 -9.03 -15.22 17.13
C ARG A 42 -10.48 -15.52 17.46
N GLN A 43 -11.34 -15.69 16.46
CA GLN A 43 -12.78 -15.90 16.66
C GLN A 43 -13.21 -17.29 16.17
N GLY A 44 -13.97 -18.00 17.00
CA GLY A 44 -14.66 -19.24 16.64
C GLY A 44 -13.88 -20.56 16.86
N PRO A 45 -14.57 -21.71 16.75
CA PRO A 45 -14.00 -23.04 16.99
C PRO A 45 -12.89 -23.43 15.99
N HIS A 46 -12.90 -22.83 14.79
CA HIS A 46 -11.89 -23.00 13.76
C HIS A 46 -10.76 -21.94 13.78
N LYS A 47 -10.65 -21.14 14.85
CA LYS A 47 -9.52 -20.24 15.11
C LYS A 47 -9.18 -19.26 13.97
N HIS A 48 -10.18 -18.76 13.23
CA HIS A 48 -9.93 -17.76 12.19
C HIS A 48 -9.43 -16.44 12.81
N LEU A 49 -8.29 -15.95 12.33
CA LEU A 49 -7.74 -14.65 12.72
C LEU A 49 -8.49 -13.53 11.99
N ARG A 50 -9.23 -12.73 12.76
CA ARG A 50 -9.81 -11.47 12.29
C ARG A 50 -8.90 -10.33 12.68
N HIS A 51 -8.55 -9.53 11.67
CA HIS A 51 -7.80 -8.30 11.87
C HIS A 51 -8.75 -7.12 11.70
N VAL A 52 -8.72 -6.22 12.68
CA VAL A 52 -9.56 -5.01 12.71
C VAL A 52 -8.64 -3.82 12.92
N GLY A 53 -8.94 -2.72 12.22
CA GLY A 53 -8.21 -1.47 12.30
C GLY A 53 -7.82 -0.93 10.94
N LEU A 54 -7.49 0.36 10.90
CA LEU A 54 -7.12 1.06 9.66
C LEU A 54 -5.89 0.42 8.98
N ALA A 55 -4.94 -0.07 9.78
CA ALA A 55 -3.73 -0.74 9.30
C ALA A 55 -3.98 -2.05 8.51
N TYR A 56 -5.19 -2.62 8.60
CA TYR A 56 -5.58 -3.84 7.89
C TYR A 56 -6.56 -3.58 6.74
N VAL A 57 -6.94 -2.33 6.49
CA VAL A 57 -7.69 -1.96 5.29
C VAL A 57 -6.86 -2.34 4.07
N GLY A 58 -7.49 -2.93 3.06
CA GLY A 58 -6.80 -3.42 1.86
C GLY A 58 -6.32 -4.87 1.96
N LEU A 59 -6.08 -5.40 3.17
CA LEU A 59 -5.61 -6.78 3.36
C LEU A 59 -6.57 -7.82 2.76
N GLY A 60 -7.86 -7.52 2.68
CA GLY A 60 -8.85 -8.38 2.02
C GLY A 60 -8.55 -8.63 0.54
N SER A 61 -8.06 -7.61 -0.18
CA SER A 61 -7.66 -7.71 -1.59
C SER A 61 -6.44 -8.61 -1.76
N VAL A 62 -5.44 -8.44 -0.89
CA VAL A 62 -4.26 -9.34 -0.83
C VAL A 62 -4.68 -10.77 -0.49
N ARG A 63 -5.56 -10.96 0.50
CA ARG A 63 -6.09 -12.27 0.91
C ARG A 63 -6.82 -13.00 -0.22
N ARG A 64 -7.58 -12.27 -1.02
CA ARG A 64 -8.27 -12.82 -2.19
C ARG A 64 -7.26 -13.28 -3.25
N MET A 65 -6.21 -12.49 -3.49
CA MET A 65 -5.15 -12.83 -4.43
C MET A 65 -4.30 -14.01 -3.98
N ILE A 66 -3.95 -14.13 -2.69
CA ILE A 66 -3.17 -15.28 -2.18
C ILE A 66 -4.01 -16.55 -2.04
N GLY A 67 -5.34 -16.48 -2.19
CA GLY A 67 -6.26 -17.63 -2.04
C GLY A 67 -5.85 -18.86 -2.85
N PRO A 68 -5.51 -18.72 -4.14
CA PRO A 68 -4.95 -19.80 -4.95
C PRO A 68 -3.51 -20.21 -4.58
N LEU A 69 -2.74 -19.31 -3.97
CA LEU A 69 -1.34 -19.54 -3.58
C LEU A 69 -1.21 -20.30 -2.24
N ARG A 70 -2.31 -20.44 -1.50
CA ARG A 70 -2.34 -21.04 -0.15
C ARG A 70 -1.63 -22.39 -0.03
N PRO A 71 -1.78 -23.35 -0.95
CA PRO A 71 -1.10 -24.64 -0.83
C PRO A 71 0.43 -24.48 -0.80
N ALA A 72 0.98 -23.66 -1.69
CA ALA A 72 2.42 -23.40 -1.73
C ALA A 72 2.90 -22.66 -0.48
N LEU A 73 2.15 -21.64 -0.04
CA LEU A 73 2.50 -20.86 1.16
C LEU A 73 2.45 -21.71 2.44
N LYS A 74 1.48 -22.63 2.55
CA LYS A 74 1.41 -23.58 3.67
C LYS A 74 2.59 -24.53 3.72
N LEU A 75 3.09 -24.99 2.57
CA LEU A 75 4.28 -25.83 2.51
C LEU A 75 5.55 -25.05 2.89
N ALA A 76 5.65 -23.78 2.47
CA ALA A 76 6.83 -22.97 2.73
C ALA A 76 6.91 -22.43 4.17
N TYR A 77 5.78 -21.96 4.73
CA TYR A 77 5.74 -21.23 6.01
C TYR A 77 4.86 -21.88 7.08
N GLY A 78 4.23 -23.03 6.78
CA GLY A 78 3.36 -23.73 7.72
C GLY A 78 1.94 -23.16 7.80
N ALA A 79 1.19 -23.57 8.83
CA ALA A 79 -0.22 -23.19 9.00
C ALA A 79 -0.41 -21.68 9.27
N ASP A 80 0.61 -21.00 9.79
CA ASP A 80 0.56 -19.61 10.22
C ASP A 80 0.96 -18.60 9.12
N TYR A 81 1.11 -19.04 7.86
CA TYR A 81 1.50 -18.16 6.75
C TYR A 81 0.59 -16.92 6.60
N GLU A 82 -0.72 -17.04 6.86
CA GLU A 82 -1.64 -15.90 6.78
C GLU A 82 -1.34 -14.84 7.85
N GLU A 83 -0.87 -15.27 9.02
CA GLU A 83 -0.49 -14.36 10.09
C GLU A 83 0.83 -13.65 9.78
N ILE A 84 1.82 -14.38 9.26
CA ILE A 84 3.11 -13.82 8.81
C ILE A 84 2.87 -12.74 7.75
N VAL A 85 2.08 -13.06 6.71
CA VAL A 85 1.76 -12.11 5.64
C VAL A 85 0.97 -10.91 6.17
N ALA A 86 0.00 -11.12 7.08
CA ALA A 86 -0.77 -10.02 7.66
C ALA A 86 0.08 -9.09 8.54
N GLN A 87 1.03 -9.63 9.31
CA GLN A 87 1.95 -8.85 10.12
C GLN A 87 2.92 -8.04 9.26
N GLN A 88 3.50 -8.65 8.23
CA GLN A 88 4.37 -7.96 7.27
C GLN A 88 3.61 -6.90 6.46
N TYR A 89 2.35 -7.19 6.07
CA TYR A 89 1.48 -6.20 5.43
C TYR A 89 1.26 -5.00 6.34
N ARG A 90 1.02 -5.20 7.63
CA ARG A 90 0.89 -4.12 8.61
C ARG A 90 2.19 -3.30 8.75
N ALA A 91 3.36 -3.92 8.60
CA ALA A 91 4.65 -3.27 8.78
C ALA A 91 5.00 -2.28 7.65
N GLY A 92 4.55 -2.52 6.41
CA GLY A 92 4.92 -1.65 5.28
C GLY A 92 4.00 -1.65 4.06
N ARG A 93 2.84 -2.33 4.10
CA ARG A 93 1.86 -2.43 3.00
C ARG A 93 2.53 -2.74 1.64
N SER A 94 2.38 -1.91 0.60
CA SER A 94 3.00 -2.16 -0.72
C SER A 94 4.52 -2.05 -0.72
N ASP A 95 5.07 -1.16 0.11
CA ASP A 95 6.52 -0.97 0.29
C ASP A 95 7.13 -1.97 1.30
N GLY A 96 6.29 -2.84 1.88
CA GLY A 96 6.66 -3.78 2.91
C GLY A 96 7.20 -5.11 2.37
N PRO A 97 7.76 -5.97 3.26
CA PRO A 97 8.34 -7.26 2.89
C PRO A 97 7.30 -8.34 2.53
N ALA A 98 6.01 -8.00 2.58
CA ALA A 98 4.93 -8.96 2.41
C ALA A 98 4.83 -9.49 0.97
N SER A 99 5.02 -8.63 -0.03
CA SER A 99 5.04 -9.02 -1.45
C SER A 99 6.17 -10.01 -1.72
N ASP A 100 7.37 -9.70 -1.25
CA ASP A 100 8.55 -10.56 -1.36
C ASP A 100 8.39 -11.88 -0.63
N THR A 101 7.81 -11.87 0.58
CA THR A 101 7.55 -13.09 1.33
C THR A 101 6.55 -13.99 0.60
N ILE A 102 5.51 -13.43 -0.03
CA ILE A 102 4.59 -14.24 -0.86
C ILE A 102 5.34 -14.83 -2.06
N ARG A 103 6.15 -14.04 -2.78
CA ARG A 103 6.95 -14.51 -3.93
C ARG A 103 7.89 -15.65 -3.52
N GLN A 104 8.65 -15.45 -2.44
CA GLN A 104 9.58 -16.44 -1.92
C GLN A 104 8.86 -17.70 -1.43
N GLY A 105 7.74 -17.56 -0.73
CA GLY A 105 6.93 -18.68 -0.27
C GLY A 105 6.40 -19.52 -1.42
N VAL A 106 5.91 -18.89 -2.50
CA VAL A 106 5.50 -19.63 -3.70
C VAL A 106 6.70 -20.33 -4.34
N ARG A 107 7.84 -19.65 -4.49
CA ARG A 107 9.06 -20.26 -5.05
C ARG A 107 9.56 -21.45 -4.25
N LEU A 108 9.51 -21.37 -2.92
CA LEU A 108 9.92 -22.45 -2.01
C LEU A 108 8.92 -23.59 -1.96
N GLY A 109 7.61 -23.30 -1.98
CA GLY A 109 6.56 -24.30 -1.83
C GLY A 109 6.17 -25.02 -3.12
N LEU A 110 6.26 -24.37 -4.28
CA LEU A 110 5.79 -24.91 -5.57
C LEU A 110 6.43 -26.25 -5.96
N PRO A 111 7.74 -26.51 -5.75
CA PRO A 111 8.36 -27.79 -6.08
C PRO A 111 7.78 -28.97 -5.29
N PHE A 112 7.25 -28.71 -4.09
CA PHE A 112 6.73 -29.73 -3.18
C PHE A 112 5.21 -29.93 -3.30
N LEU A 113 4.53 -29.19 -4.18
CA LEU A 113 3.10 -29.35 -4.39
C LEU A 113 2.78 -30.59 -5.21
N GLU A 114 1.63 -31.21 -4.91
CA GLU A 114 1.00 -32.20 -5.79
C GLU A 114 0.78 -31.64 -7.19
N GLN A 115 0.84 -32.49 -8.21
CA GLN A 115 0.81 -32.05 -9.61
C GLN A 115 -0.48 -31.28 -9.94
N ASP A 116 -1.61 -31.76 -9.47
CA ASP A 116 -2.92 -31.12 -9.69
C ASP A 116 -3.02 -29.77 -8.97
N ALA A 117 -2.47 -29.68 -7.76
CA ALA A 117 -2.44 -28.44 -6.97
C ALA A 117 -1.53 -27.39 -7.61
N ALA A 118 -0.36 -27.79 -8.11
CA ALA A 118 0.54 -26.91 -8.85
C ALA A 118 -0.11 -26.42 -10.15
N THR A 119 -0.80 -27.29 -10.87
CA THR A 119 -1.53 -26.96 -12.10
C THR A 119 -2.64 -25.93 -11.82
N ALA A 120 -3.45 -26.16 -10.78
CA ALA A 120 -4.51 -25.24 -10.37
C ALA A 120 -3.97 -23.87 -9.95
N LEU A 121 -2.84 -23.83 -9.23
CA LEU A 121 -2.18 -22.58 -8.84
C LEU A 121 -1.73 -21.79 -10.07
N ILE A 122 -1.03 -22.44 -11.00
CA ILE A 122 -0.53 -21.80 -12.23
C ILE A 122 -1.69 -21.28 -13.09
N ALA A 123 -2.74 -22.09 -13.27
CA ALA A 123 -3.95 -21.68 -13.98
C ALA A 123 -4.59 -20.46 -13.31
N ALA A 124 -4.70 -20.45 -11.98
CA ALA A 124 -5.28 -19.33 -11.25
C ALA A 124 -4.45 -18.05 -11.36
N VAL A 125 -3.11 -18.13 -11.38
CA VAL A 125 -2.20 -16.97 -11.48
C VAL A 125 -2.12 -16.42 -12.89
N TRP A 126 -2.19 -17.26 -13.91
CA TRP A 126 -1.92 -16.82 -15.29
C TRP A 126 -3.16 -16.89 -16.19
N ASP A 127 -4.30 -17.33 -15.66
CA ASP A 127 -5.54 -17.54 -16.43
C ASP A 127 -5.32 -18.42 -17.67
N MET A 128 -4.43 -19.41 -17.52
CA MET A 128 -4.01 -20.30 -18.60
C MET A 128 -4.96 -21.51 -18.73
N PRO A 129 -5.11 -22.07 -19.94
CA PRO A 129 -5.79 -23.36 -20.11
C PRO A 129 -5.14 -24.46 -19.27
N ALA A 130 -5.97 -25.31 -18.65
CA ALA A 130 -5.51 -26.36 -17.72
C ALA A 130 -4.41 -27.27 -18.30
N ALA A 131 -4.50 -27.59 -19.60
CA ALA A 131 -3.48 -28.40 -20.28
C ALA A 131 -2.10 -27.73 -20.30
N SER A 132 -2.04 -26.43 -20.60
CA SER A 132 -0.79 -25.66 -20.63
C SER A 132 -0.24 -25.43 -19.21
N SER A 133 -1.13 -25.22 -18.23
CA SER A 133 -0.75 -25.12 -16.82
C SER A 133 -0.16 -26.43 -16.29
N GLY A 134 -0.67 -27.58 -16.74
CA GLY A 134 -0.19 -28.90 -16.32
C GLY A 134 1.22 -29.19 -16.84
N GLN A 135 1.49 -28.84 -18.10
CA GLN A 135 2.83 -28.95 -18.69
C GLN A 135 3.84 -28.06 -17.95
N LEU A 136 3.44 -26.83 -17.62
CA LEU A 136 4.29 -25.92 -16.86
C LEU A 136 4.53 -26.40 -15.42
N ALA A 137 3.50 -26.92 -14.76
CA ALA A 137 3.64 -27.52 -13.43
C ALA A 137 4.66 -28.67 -13.44
N ALA A 138 4.58 -29.55 -14.44
CA ALA A 138 5.51 -30.66 -14.60
C ALA A 138 6.95 -30.15 -14.84
N ALA A 139 7.12 -29.14 -15.70
CA ALA A 139 8.40 -28.54 -15.99
C ALA A 139 9.04 -27.85 -14.77
N LEU A 140 8.23 -27.15 -13.96
CA LEU A 140 8.70 -26.45 -12.75
C LEU A 140 9.09 -27.39 -11.61
N LYS A 141 8.51 -28.58 -11.58
CA LYS A 141 8.78 -29.61 -10.56
C LYS A 141 9.88 -30.58 -10.99
N ALA A 142 10.22 -30.62 -12.27
CA ALA A 142 11.32 -31.45 -12.74
C ALA A 142 12.60 -31.06 -11.97
N PRO A 143 13.33 -32.03 -11.39
CA PRO A 143 14.60 -31.72 -10.74
C PRO A 143 15.47 -31.01 -11.77
N ALA A 144 16.03 -29.85 -11.39
CA ALA A 144 16.99 -29.15 -12.23
C ALA A 144 18.04 -30.18 -12.63
N ALA A 145 18.10 -30.51 -13.93
CA ALA A 145 19.04 -31.49 -14.42
C ALA A 145 20.41 -31.09 -13.88
N ALA A 146 21.03 -31.99 -13.10
CA ALA A 146 22.33 -31.71 -12.50
C ALA A 146 23.24 -31.18 -13.61
N PRO A 147 23.92 -30.04 -13.41
CA PRO A 147 24.85 -29.55 -14.42
C PRO A 147 25.76 -30.73 -14.76
N ALA A 148 25.73 -31.14 -16.04
CA ALA A 148 26.51 -32.28 -16.50
C ALA A 148 27.92 -32.08 -15.97
N ALA A 149 28.34 -32.94 -15.04
CA ALA A 149 29.63 -32.83 -14.39
C ALA A 149 30.67 -32.74 -15.50
N GLY A 150 31.32 -31.58 -15.61
CA GLY A 150 32.17 -31.23 -16.73
C GLY A 150 33.32 -32.21 -16.86
N GLY A 151 33.15 -33.18 -17.75
CA GLY A 151 34.25 -33.91 -18.35
C GLY A 151 34.85 -33.06 -19.47
N GLY A 152 36.08 -32.61 -19.26
CA GLY A 152 37.02 -32.30 -20.34
C GLY A 152 36.84 -30.97 -21.05
N ALA A 153 37.68 -30.00 -20.68
CA ALA A 153 38.01 -28.88 -21.53
C ALA A 153 38.66 -29.36 -22.84
N ALA A 154 38.03 -29.07 -23.99
CA ALA A 154 38.73 -28.88 -25.26
C ALA A 154 37.85 -28.08 -26.22
N GLY A 155 38.41 -26.98 -26.72
CA GLY A 155 37.79 -25.92 -27.54
C GLY A 155 36.72 -26.36 -28.55
N ALA A 156 35.50 -25.92 -28.33
CA ALA A 156 34.51 -25.69 -29.36
C ALA A 156 33.85 -24.34 -29.07
N ALA A 157 33.68 -23.52 -30.12
CA ALA A 157 33.10 -22.18 -30.04
C ALA A 157 31.82 -22.20 -29.20
N ALA A 158 31.75 -21.31 -28.20
CA ALA A 158 30.64 -21.20 -27.28
C ALA A 158 29.34 -20.87 -28.03
N ALA A 159 28.62 -21.92 -28.45
CA ALA A 159 27.22 -21.81 -28.80
C ALA A 159 26.51 -21.22 -27.59
N ALA A 160 25.76 -20.13 -27.78
CA ALA A 160 24.97 -19.53 -26.72
C ALA A 160 24.16 -20.65 -26.04
N PRO A 161 24.16 -20.74 -24.70
CA PRO A 161 23.48 -21.83 -24.02
C PRO A 161 22.03 -21.82 -24.47
N ALA A 162 21.58 -22.92 -25.06
CA ALA A 162 20.19 -23.09 -25.45
C ALA A 162 19.35 -22.93 -24.17
N ILE A 163 18.60 -21.83 -24.07
CA ILE A 163 17.73 -21.58 -22.92
C ILE A 163 16.74 -22.72 -22.88
N ASP A 164 16.75 -23.46 -21.78
CA ASP A 164 15.78 -24.52 -21.56
C ASP A 164 14.37 -23.90 -21.62
N PRO A 165 13.47 -24.38 -22.51
CA PRO A 165 12.11 -23.86 -22.61
C PRO A 165 11.37 -23.88 -21.26
N ALA A 166 11.70 -24.83 -20.36
CA ALA A 166 11.17 -24.86 -18.99
C ALA A 166 11.61 -23.62 -18.18
N GLN A 167 12.88 -23.22 -18.27
CA GLN A 167 13.40 -22.03 -17.58
C GLN A 167 12.77 -20.74 -18.13
N ALA A 168 12.56 -20.66 -19.44
CA ALA A 168 11.88 -19.52 -20.05
C ALA A 168 10.43 -19.39 -19.57
N LEU A 169 9.69 -20.49 -19.48
CA LEU A 169 8.33 -20.49 -18.94
C LEU A 169 8.30 -20.19 -17.43
N ALA A 170 9.26 -20.71 -16.67
CA ALA A 170 9.42 -20.41 -15.25
C ALA A 170 9.64 -18.92 -14.99
N GLY A 171 10.51 -18.30 -15.80
CA GLY A 171 10.75 -16.85 -15.76
C GLY A 171 9.48 -16.06 -16.03
N ARG A 172 8.71 -16.42 -17.07
CA ARG A 172 7.44 -15.75 -17.38
C ARG A 172 6.37 -15.93 -16.29
N PHE A 173 6.29 -17.13 -15.69
CA PHE A 173 5.42 -17.37 -14.54
C PHE A 173 5.80 -16.49 -13.34
N ALA A 174 7.10 -16.40 -13.04
CA ALA A 174 7.59 -15.54 -11.97
C ALA A 174 7.24 -14.06 -12.21
N THR A 175 7.39 -13.57 -13.45
CA THR A 175 6.96 -12.21 -13.83
C THR A 175 5.45 -12.02 -13.72
N ALA A 176 4.64 -12.98 -14.15
CA ALA A 176 3.18 -12.91 -14.05
C ALA A 176 2.69 -12.92 -12.59
N LEU A 177 3.29 -13.79 -11.77
CA LEU A 177 3.05 -13.84 -10.32
C LEU A 177 3.42 -12.51 -9.67
N ASP A 178 4.58 -11.96 -9.99
CA ASP A 178 5.05 -10.68 -9.49
C ASP A 178 4.07 -9.55 -9.83
N ALA A 179 3.71 -9.42 -11.11
CA ALA A 179 2.76 -8.41 -11.57
C ALA A 179 1.41 -8.49 -10.84
N ARG A 180 0.88 -9.70 -10.61
CA ARG A 180 -0.37 -9.90 -9.89
C ARG A 180 -0.28 -9.59 -8.40
N ILE A 181 0.84 -9.94 -7.76
CA ILE A 181 1.09 -9.58 -6.37
C ILE A 181 1.13 -8.05 -6.27
N ASN A 182 1.92 -7.37 -7.11
CA ASN A 182 2.03 -5.91 -7.10
C ASN A 182 0.69 -5.21 -7.33
N ALA A 183 -0.09 -5.68 -8.31
CA ALA A 183 -1.43 -5.15 -8.57
C ALA A 183 -2.36 -5.31 -7.35
N ALA A 184 -2.31 -6.44 -6.64
CA ALA A 184 -3.12 -6.65 -5.45
C ALA A 184 -2.70 -5.74 -4.28
N PHE A 185 -1.41 -5.46 -4.12
CA PHE A 185 -0.90 -4.51 -3.13
C PHE A 185 -1.25 -3.07 -3.48
N GLN A 186 -1.21 -2.70 -4.76
CA GLN A 186 -1.63 -1.38 -5.23
C GLN A 186 -3.12 -1.13 -4.93
N VAL A 187 -4.00 -2.10 -5.27
CA VAL A 187 -5.43 -2.02 -4.94
C VAL A 187 -5.65 -1.93 -3.42
N ALA A 188 -4.85 -2.66 -2.64
CA ALA A 188 -4.92 -2.61 -1.18
C ALA A 188 -4.56 -1.22 -0.63
N ASP A 189 -3.56 -0.55 -1.22
CA ASP A 189 -3.16 0.80 -0.84
C ASP A 189 -4.15 1.87 -1.26
N GLU A 190 -4.74 1.76 -2.45
CA GLU A 190 -5.82 2.65 -2.87
C GLU A 190 -7.01 2.59 -1.89
N GLN A 191 -7.38 1.39 -1.45
CA GLN A 191 -8.42 1.19 -0.44
C GLN A 191 -8.05 1.80 0.92
N TYR A 192 -6.79 1.63 1.34
CA TYR A 192 -6.29 2.23 2.56
C TYR A 192 -6.33 3.76 2.47
N GLU A 193 -5.82 4.34 1.40
CA GLU A 193 -5.80 5.79 1.21
C GLU A 193 -7.20 6.39 1.20
N ALA A 194 -8.12 5.77 0.48
CA ALA A 194 -9.52 6.21 0.44
C ALA A 194 -10.15 6.16 1.84
N SER A 195 -9.88 5.11 2.60
CA SER A 195 -10.37 4.96 3.97
C SER A 195 -9.73 5.98 4.92
N ALA A 196 -8.42 6.18 4.83
CA ALA A 196 -7.69 7.15 5.64
C ALA A 196 -8.15 8.59 5.35
N LYS A 197 -8.35 8.95 4.07
CA LYS A 197 -8.93 10.24 3.64
C LYS A 197 -10.34 10.43 4.21
N SER A 198 -11.17 9.38 4.18
CA SER A 198 -12.53 9.44 4.73
C SER A 198 -12.53 9.66 6.24
N TRP A 199 -11.70 8.93 6.98
CA TRP A 199 -11.54 9.14 8.43
C TRP A 199 -10.94 10.51 8.75
N ALA A 200 -9.99 10.99 7.95
CA ALA A 200 -9.38 12.30 8.13
C ALA A 200 -10.42 13.41 7.95
N ALA A 201 -11.35 13.25 7.02
CA ALA A 201 -12.43 14.23 6.82
C ALA A 201 -13.33 14.31 8.05
N VAL A 202 -13.70 13.16 8.63
CA VAL A 202 -14.47 13.09 9.88
C VAL A 202 -13.73 13.76 11.03
N VAL A 203 -12.45 13.45 11.22
CA VAL A 203 -11.63 14.05 12.29
C VAL A 203 -11.45 15.56 12.09
N SER A 204 -11.23 16.00 10.85
CA SER A 204 -11.10 17.41 10.49
C SER A 204 -12.36 18.21 10.83
N VAL A 205 -13.54 17.69 10.48
CA VAL A 205 -14.82 18.29 10.86
C VAL A 205 -14.98 18.34 12.38
N ALA A 206 -14.64 17.27 13.09
CA ALA A 206 -14.71 17.23 14.55
C ALA A 206 -13.78 18.28 15.20
N LEU A 207 -12.56 18.44 14.67
CA LEU A 207 -11.61 19.44 15.13
C LEU A 207 -12.09 20.87 14.85
N ALA A 208 -12.65 21.13 13.65
CA ALA A 208 -13.21 22.44 13.30
C ALA A 208 -14.37 22.84 14.23
N VAL A 209 -15.32 21.92 14.46
CA VAL A 209 -16.43 22.14 15.38
C VAL A 209 -15.94 22.32 16.82
N GLY A 210 -14.98 21.50 17.26
CA GLY A 210 -14.38 21.62 18.59
C GLY A 210 -13.69 22.96 18.81
N PHE A 211 -12.98 23.46 17.79
CA PHE A 211 -12.35 24.77 17.80
C PHE A 211 -13.39 25.89 17.92
N ASN A 212 -14.47 25.86 17.12
CA ASN A 212 -15.53 26.88 17.18
C ASN A 212 -16.23 26.90 18.56
N ILE A 213 -16.51 25.73 19.14
CA ILE A 213 -17.05 25.63 20.52
C ILE A 213 -16.07 26.22 21.54
N GLY A 214 -14.77 25.98 21.39
CA GLY A 214 -13.74 26.55 22.24
C GLY A 214 -13.70 28.08 22.17
N MET A 215 -13.77 28.63 20.96
CA MET A 215 -13.83 30.08 20.70
C MET A 215 -15.07 30.72 21.32
N ALA A 216 -16.23 30.09 21.20
CA ALA A 216 -17.47 30.55 21.83
C ALA A 216 -17.33 30.65 23.36
N LYS A 217 -16.69 29.65 24.00
CA LYS A 217 -16.42 29.67 25.45
C LYS A 217 -15.42 30.74 25.86
N ALA A 218 -14.51 31.13 24.96
CA ALA A 218 -13.56 32.22 25.19
C ALA A 218 -14.16 33.62 24.96
N GLY A 219 -15.46 33.72 24.66
CA GLY A 219 -16.15 34.99 24.42
C GLY A 219 -15.98 35.54 22.99
N VAL A 220 -15.44 34.75 22.06
CA VAL A 220 -15.36 35.12 20.64
C VAL A 220 -16.64 34.67 19.95
N THR A 221 -17.20 35.52 19.08
CA THR A 221 -18.40 35.21 18.32
C THR A 221 -18.18 33.94 17.48
N PRO A 222 -18.98 32.87 17.68
CA PRO A 222 -18.79 31.63 16.95
C PRO A 222 -19.12 31.81 15.47
N LEU A 223 -18.43 31.04 14.64
CA LEU A 223 -18.81 30.89 13.24
C LEU A 223 -20.14 30.13 13.12
N PRO A 224 -20.94 30.39 12.08
CA PRO A 224 -22.10 29.57 11.76
C PRO A 224 -21.67 28.11 11.51
N TRP A 225 -22.34 27.16 12.16
CA TRP A 225 -22.03 25.73 12.06
C TRP A 225 -21.86 25.17 10.64
N PRO A 226 -22.66 25.58 9.62
CA PRO A 226 -22.45 25.12 8.25
C PRO A 226 -21.06 25.49 7.69
N ILE A 227 -20.48 26.61 8.11
CA ILE A 227 -19.16 27.07 7.66
C ILE A 227 -18.06 26.20 8.27
N ASP A 228 -18.17 25.79 9.54
CA ASP A 228 -17.19 24.90 10.17
C ASP A 228 -17.15 23.53 9.53
N ILE A 229 -18.33 22.97 9.21
CA ILE A 229 -18.45 21.68 8.53
C ILE A 229 -17.82 21.77 7.14
N LEU A 230 -18.11 22.84 6.39
CA LEU A 230 -17.49 23.08 5.09
C LEU A 230 -15.97 23.23 5.20
N ALA A 231 -15.48 24.00 6.17
CA ALA A 231 -14.05 24.17 6.41
C ALA A 231 -13.37 22.82 6.71
N GLY A 232 -13.98 22.00 7.57
CA GLY A 232 -13.47 20.67 7.91
C GLY A 232 -13.46 19.69 6.72
N LEU A 233 -14.53 19.67 5.92
CA LEU A 233 -14.64 18.82 4.74
C LEU A 233 -13.64 19.20 3.63
N VAL A 234 -13.43 20.49 3.43
CA VAL A 234 -12.53 21.03 2.39
C VAL A 234 -11.07 20.96 2.81
N ALA A 235 -10.76 20.91 4.12
CA ALA A 235 -9.39 20.84 4.64
C ALA A 235 -8.59 19.62 4.16
N VAL A 236 -9.20 18.45 4.14
CA VAL A 236 -8.52 17.18 3.79
C VAL A 236 -8.07 17.12 2.33
N PRO A 237 -8.93 17.41 1.33
CA PRO A 237 -8.49 17.46 -0.06
C PRO A 237 -7.59 18.64 -0.37
N LEU A 238 -7.67 19.75 0.39
CA LEU A 238 -6.77 20.90 0.22
C LEU A 238 -5.38 20.70 0.84
N ALA A 239 -5.21 19.78 1.80
CA ALA A 239 -3.95 19.62 2.51
C ALA A 239 -2.73 19.39 1.59
N PRO A 240 -2.79 18.54 0.53
CA PRO A 240 -1.69 18.39 -0.41
C PRO A 240 -1.35 19.70 -1.15
N VAL A 241 -2.39 20.41 -1.62
CA VAL A 241 -2.23 21.68 -2.35
C VAL A 241 -1.62 22.75 -1.44
N ALA A 242 -2.06 22.84 -0.19
CA ALA A 242 -1.50 23.77 0.79
C ALA A 242 -0.03 23.46 1.10
N LYS A 243 0.36 22.18 1.13
CA LYS A 243 1.76 21.76 1.31
C LYS A 243 2.63 22.17 0.13
N ASP A 244 2.15 21.99 -1.09
CA ASP A 244 2.88 22.37 -2.31
C ASP A 244 3.03 23.89 -2.43
N LEU A 245 1.96 24.63 -2.11
CA LEU A 245 1.98 26.09 -2.00
C LEU A 245 2.97 26.57 -0.92
N SER A 246 2.97 25.93 0.25
CA SER A 246 3.92 26.26 1.32
C SER A 246 5.37 26.01 0.90
N THR A 247 5.64 24.87 0.25
CA THR A 247 6.98 24.51 -0.23
C THR A 247 7.47 25.47 -1.31
N SER A 248 6.61 25.80 -2.29
CA SER A 248 6.95 26.76 -3.35
C SER A 248 7.19 28.17 -2.80
N LEU A 249 6.39 28.64 -1.83
CA LEU A 249 6.61 29.92 -1.15
C LEU A 249 7.92 29.94 -0.35
N GLN A 250 8.26 28.86 0.37
CA GLN A 250 9.53 28.75 1.08
C GLN A 250 10.72 28.79 0.12
N ASN A 251 10.62 28.12 -1.03
CA ASN A 251 11.64 28.17 -2.08
C ASN A 251 11.78 29.59 -2.65
N ALA A 252 10.67 30.26 -2.94
CA ALA A 252 10.66 31.63 -3.44
C ALA A 252 11.25 32.64 -2.43
N LEU A 253 10.88 32.53 -1.14
CA LEU A 253 11.43 33.36 -0.07
C LEU A 253 12.94 33.12 0.12
N THR A 254 13.39 31.87 0.00
CA THR A 254 14.81 31.52 0.09
C THR A 254 15.59 32.11 -1.09
N ALA A 255 15.03 32.04 -2.31
CA ALA A 255 15.60 32.68 -3.49
C ALA A 255 15.62 34.22 -3.39
N PHE A 256 14.58 34.84 -2.83
CA PHE A 256 14.54 36.28 -2.61
C PHE A 256 15.60 36.73 -1.59
N LYS A 257 15.72 36.01 -0.48
CA LYS A 257 16.74 36.28 0.56
C LYS A 257 18.17 36.12 0.03
N SER A 258 18.41 35.16 -0.87
CA SER A 258 19.75 34.97 -1.46
C SER A 258 20.12 36.08 -2.44
N ILE A 259 19.15 36.73 -3.06
CA ILE A 259 19.34 37.92 -3.91
C ILE A 259 19.53 39.18 -3.06
N SER A 260 18.71 39.37 -2.02
CA SER A 260 18.79 40.56 -1.15
C SER A 260 19.98 40.55 -0.19
N GLY A 261 20.56 39.38 0.08
CA GLY A 261 21.69 39.19 1.01
C GLY A 261 23.08 39.34 0.38
N LYS A 262 23.19 39.67 -0.91
CA LYS A 262 24.48 40.08 -1.50
C LYS A 262 24.71 41.57 -1.21
N PRO A 263 25.63 41.96 -0.31
CA PRO A 263 26.11 43.33 -0.29
C PRO A 263 26.85 43.58 -1.61
N SER A 264 26.38 44.57 -2.37
CA SER A 264 27.10 45.19 -3.49
C SER A 264 28.33 45.94 -3.00
#